data_AF-A0A3C2BAT5-F1
#
_entry.id   AF-A0A3C2BAT5-F1
#
_cell.length_a   1.000
_cell.length_b   1.000
_cell.length_c   1.000
_cell.angle_alpha   90.00
_cell.angle_beta   90.00
_cell.angle_gamma   90.00
#
_symmetry.space_group_name_H-M   'P 1'
#
loop_
_entity.id
_entity.type
_entity.pdbx_description
1 polymer ?
#
loop_
_entity_poly.entity_id
_entity_poly.type
_entity_poly.pdbx_seq_one_letter_code
_entity_poly.pdbx_strand_id
1 'polypeptide(L)'
;FESFYGQVIATKQLGSGEEIVAPDLPVRTGYTALGWDFDGDGKFTENDTLENAIEIGLRLDSRTVKIVPVYKLSNVTYQIIVINGTGSGAYNENDIVTAVAKEAETGKKFSHWEDSKGNILSYNEKYVFYVSENTSITAVYVETGTKVDAKGATNIVGLNQTVVSKDEGKGKLSFVSMSTVPNGCKINKAGIIATNNFELANSNEFTDKKATFVRGMSSDKKAVRYTWTKNVKSGETWYVRAYLVYTDLNGNVHTVYGDMVSQKYE
;
A
#
# COMPACT_ATOMS: atom_id res chain seq x y z
N PHE A 1 22.23 5.05 -1.79
CA PHE A 1 20.98 5.18 -1.02
C PHE A 1 20.03 4.07 -1.42
N GLU A 2 19.68 3.19 -0.48
CA GLU A 2 18.74 2.09 -0.68
C GLU A 2 17.51 2.28 0.21
N SER A 3 16.35 1.80 -0.23
CA SER A 3 15.17 1.73 0.63
C SER A 3 15.33 0.63 1.68
N PHE A 4 14.49 0.64 2.72
CA PHE A 4 14.45 -0.45 3.70
C PHE A 4 14.22 -1.84 3.06
N TYR A 5 13.62 -1.89 1.86
CA TYR A 5 13.36 -3.13 1.12
C TYR A 5 14.46 -3.47 0.10
N GLY A 6 15.62 -2.80 0.14
CA GLY A 6 16.76 -3.05 -0.73
C GLY A 6 16.61 -2.50 -2.16
N GLN A 7 15.67 -1.58 -2.40
CA GLN A 7 15.55 -0.92 -3.71
C GLN A 7 16.55 0.23 -3.79
N VAL A 8 17.35 0.30 -4.85
CA VAL A 8 18.24 1.44 -5.09
C VAL A 8 17.42 2.69 -5.38
N ILE A 9 17.52 3.70 -4.51
CA ILE A 9 16.84 4.99 -4.64
C ILE A 9 17.69 5.96 -5.45
N ALA A 10 18.98 6.02 -5.11
CA ALA A 10 19.94 6.86 -5.79
C ALA A 10 21.36 6.30 -5.62
N THR A 11 22.13 6.41 -6.70
CA THR A 11 23.57 6.19 -6.71
C THR A 11 24.25 7.54 -6.88
N LYS A 12 25.20 7.86 -6.00
CA LYS A 12 26.00 9.08 -6.03
C LYS A 12 27.46 8.69 -6.03
N GLN A 13 28.23 9.26 -6.96
CA GLN A 13 29.68 9.13 -7.00
C GLN A 13 30.26 10.39 -6.38
N LEU A 14 31.22 10.25 -5.46
CA LEU A 14 31.87 11.37 -4.79
C LEU A 14 33.19 11.71 -5.48
N GLY A 15 33.30 12.94 -5.97
CA GLY A 15 34.56 13.60 -6.28
C GLY A 15 35.21 14.22 -5.03
N SER A 16 36.48 14.62 -5.16
CA SER A 16 37.20 15.30 -4.08
C SER A 16 36.57 16.66 -3.76
N GLY A 17 36.14 16.85 -2.50
CA GLY A 17 35.56 18.12 -2.03
C GLY A 17 34.12 18.36 -2.48
N GLU A 18 33.43 17.36 -3.04
CA GLU A 18 32.02 17.48 -3.39
C GLU A 18 31.12 17.21 -2.18
N GLU A 19 30.06 18.00 -2.05
CA GLU A 19 28.96 17.73 -1.14
C GLU A 19 27.93 16.79 -1.79
N ILE A 20 27.30 15.93 -0.99
CA ILE A 20 26.13 15.16 -1.42
C ILE A 20 24.86 15.75 -0.82
N VAL A 21 23.90 16.05 -1.69
CA VAL A 21 22.50 16.20 -1.28
C VAL A 21 21.86 14.82 -1.22
N ALA A 22 21.52 14.37 -0.01
CA ALA A 22 20.79 13.12 0.19
C ALA A 22 19.39 13.21 -0.44
N PRO A 23 18.88 12.12 -1.06
CA PRO A 23 17.52 12.10 -1.57
C PRO A 23 16.50 12.14 -0.43
N ASP A 24 15.26 12.52 -0.75
CA ASP A 24 14.15 12.47 0.21
C ASP A 24 14.00 11.08 0.83
N LEU A 25 13.75 11.07 2.14
CA LEU A 25 13.46 9.83 2.87
C LEU A 25 12.23 9.14 2.28
N PRO A 26 12.29 7.82 2.03
CA PRO A 26 11.11 7.06 1.60
C PRO A 26 10.05 7.05 2.69
N VAL A 27 8.79 7.15 2.28
CA VAL A 27 7.65 6.96 3.19
C VAL A 27 7.51 5.48 3.54
N ARG A 28 7.26 5.19 4.81
CA ARG A 28 6.97 3.85 5.32
C ARG A 28 5.76 3.94 6.25
N THR A 29 4.59 3.48 5.81
CA THR A 29 3.35 3.48 6.60
C THR A 29 3.56 2.80 7.95
N GLY A 30 3.07 3.42 9.03
CA GLY A 30 3.31 2.98 10.41
C GLY A 30 4.62 3.48 11.01
N TYR A 31 5.43 4.25 10.29
CA TYR A 31 6.74 4.71 10.75
C TYR A 31 7.02 6.16 10.39
N THR A 32 7.70 6.84 11.31
CA THR A 32 8.32 8.16 11.08
C THR A 32 9.76 7.95 10.62
N ALA A 33 10.10 8.50 9.45
CA ALA A 33 11.50 8.52 9.00
C ALA A 33 12.30 9.47 9.88
N LEU A 34 13.41 9.01 10.44
CA LEU A 34 14.29 9.81 11.29
C LEU A 34 15.39 10.49 10.47
N GLY A 35 16.01 9.73 9.55
CA GLY A 35 17.15 10.19 8.77
C GLY A 35 17.81 9.06 7.98
N TRP A 36 18.94 9.37 7.35
CA TRP A 36 19.77 8.40 6.64
C TRP A 36 20.88 7.91 7.57
N ASP A 37 21.09 6.60 7.59
CA ASP A 37 22.14 5.89 8.33
C ASP A 37 23.47 5.97 7.55
N PHE A 38 24.26 7.02 7.81
CA PHE A 38 25.52 7.25 7.10
C PHE A 38 26.67 6.42 7.67
N ASP A 39 26.64 6.08 8.96
CA ASP A 39 27.68 5.28 9.61
C ASP A 39 27.38 3.76 9.63
N GLY A 40 26.18 3.37 9.21
CA GLY A 40 25.77 1.98 9.07
C GLY A 40 25.49 1.27 10.39
N ASP A 41 25.30 2.00 11.49
CA ASP A 41 25.07 1.42 12.82
C ASP A 41 23.59 1.09 13.09
N GLY A 42 22.69 1.48 12.18
CA GLY A 42 21.26 1.25 12.24
C GLY A 42 20.48 2.25 13.10
N LYS A 43 21.11 3.32 13.59
CA LYS A 43 20.50 4.40 14.38
C LYS A 43 20.62 5.71 13.63
N PHE A 44 19.80 6.68 14.04
CA PHE A 44 19.92 8.04 13.55
C PHE A 44 20.39 8.94 14.70
N THR A 45 21.61 9.42 14.58
CA THR A 45 22.33 10.21 15.58
C THR A 45 23.07 11.38 14.91
N GLU A 46 23.79 12.17 15.69
CA GLU A 46 24.66 13.23 15.17
C GLU A 46 25.87 12.71 14.39
N ASN A 47 26.20 11.43 14.51
CA ASN A 47 27.29 10.78 13.77
C ASN A 47 26.89 10.43 12.33
N ASP A 48 25.61 10.55 11.96
CA ASP A 48 25.14 10.28 10.60
C ASP A 48 25.54 11.39 9.63
N THR A 49 26.82 11.41 9.30
CA THR A 49 27.48 12.42 8.47
C THR A 49 28.14 11.80 7.24
N LEU A 50 28.26 12.60 6.18
CA LEU A 50 28.97 12.19 4.97
C LEU A 50 30.43 11.79 5.25
N GLU A 51 31.09 12.45 6.20
CA GLU A 51 32.46 12.16 6.62
C GLU A 51 32.61 10.70 7.10
N ASN A 52 31.71 10.26 7.97
CA ASN A 52 31.72 8.89 8.51
C ASN A 52 31.44 7.85 7.42
N ALA A 53 30.51 8.13 6.50
CA ALA A 53 30.29 7.27 5.33
C ALA A 53 31.54 7.19 4.44
N ILE A 54 32.27 8.29 4.23
CA ILE A 54 33.52 8.28 3.46
C ILE A 54 34.57 7.43 4.17
N GLU A 55 34.74 7.55 5.49
CA GLU A 55 35.69 6.74 6.26
C GLU A 55 35.40 5.24 6.09
N ILE A 56 34.14 4.84 6.17
CA ILE A 56 33.71 3.46 5.90
C ILE A 56 34.05 3.06 4.48
N GLY A 57 33.72 3.88 3.49
CA GLY A 57 33.99 3.62 2.07
C GLY A 57 35.47 3.43 1.78
N LEU A 58 36.35 4.21 2.43
CA LEU A 58 37.81 4.09 2.29
C LEU A 58 38.37 2.80 2.88
N ARG A 59 37.67 2.20 3.86
CA ARG A 59 38.02 0.90 4.45
C ARG A 59 37.53 -0.30 3.64
N LEU A 60 36.58 -0.10 2.73
CA LEU A 60 36.00 -1.17 1.90
C LEU A 60 36.71 -1.24 0.54
N ASP A 61 37.08 -2.45 0.11
CA ASP A 61 37.69 -2.66 -1.22
C ASP A 61 36.78 -2.22 -2.38
N SER A 62 35.46 -2.32 -2.19
CA SER A 62 34.45 -1.90 -3.17
C SER A 62 34.32 -0.37 -3.30
N ARG A 63 34.84 0.38 -2.31
CA ARG A 63 34.63 1.82 -2.13
C ARG A 63 33.16 2.26 -2.24
N THR A 64 32.24 1.35 -1.95
CA THR A 64 30.80 1.55 -2.07
C THR A 64 30.17 1.39 -0.71
N VAL A 65 29.47 2.42 -0.25
CA VAL A 65 28.73 2.41 1.02
C VAL A 65 27.24 2.38 0.76
N LYS A 66 26.54 1.52 1.48
CA LYS A 66 25.09 1.45 1.47
C LYS A 66 24.53 2.29 2.59
N ILE A 67 23.84 3.35 2.22
CA ILE A 67 23.13 4.25 3.14
C ILE A 67 21.64 3.90 3.08
N VAL A 68 21.06 3.55 4.22
CA VAL A 68 19.66 3.12 4.38
C VAL A 68 18.91 4.07 5.31
N PRO A 69 17.59 4.23 5.18
CA PRO A 69 16.83 5.10 6.07
C PRO A 69 16.59 4.44 7.43
N VAL A 70 16.67 5.24 8.50
CA VAL A 70 16.30 4.87 9.86
C VAL A 70 14.86 5.30 10.14
N TYR A 71 14.09 4.42 10.77
CA TYR A 71 12.69 4.64 11.07
C TYR A 71 12.38 4.44 12.55
N LYS A 72 11.45 5.24 13.07
CA LYS A 72 10.80 5.04 14.36
C LYS A 72 9.37 4.59 14.15
N LEU A 73 8.92 3.58 14.88
CA LEU A 73 7.52 3.16 14.86
C LEU A 73 6.62 4.34 15.28
N SER A 74 5.59 4.60 14.49
CA SER A 74 4.56 5.59 14.82
C SER A 74 3.67 5.03 15.93
N ASN A 75 3.35 5.84 16.93
CA ASN A 75 2.42 5.48 18.00
C ASN A 75 0.97 5.85 17.66
N VAL A 76 0.67 6.09 16.38
CA VAL A 76 -0.70 6.34 15.92
C VAL A 76 -1.47 5.02 15.99
N THR A 77 -2.59 5.04 16.72
CA THR A 77 -3.48 3.90 16.86
C THR A 77 -4.83 4.19 16.21
N TYR A 78 -5.47 3.12 15.72
CA TYR A 78 -6.81 3.14 15.16
C TYR A 78 -7.68 2.07 15.80
N GLN A 79 -8.97 2.38 15.92
CA GLN A 79 -9.98 1.47 16.40
C GLN A 79 -10.56 0.66 15.23
N ILE A 80 -10.48 -0.65 15.35
CA ILE A 80 -11.13 -1.59 14.43
C ILE A 80 -12.35 -2.19 15.11
N ILE A 81 -13.47 -2.21 14.40
CA ILE A 81 -14.73 -2.81 14.83
C ILE A 81 -15.09 -3.90 13.82
N VAL A 82 -15.24 -5.13 14.31
CA VAL A 82 -15.68 -6.29 13.54
C VAL A 82 -17.05 -6.71 14.04
N ILE A 83 -18.08 -6.46 13.23
CA ILE A 83 -19.47 -6.82 13.50
C ILE A 83 -19.71 -8.25 13.01
N ASN A 84 -20.37 -9.07 13.84
CA ASN A 84 -20.60 -10.50 13.60
C ASN A 84 -19.32 -11.34 13.37
N GLY A 85 -18.20 -10.90 13.95
CA GLY A 85 -16.91 -11.58 13.83
C GLY A 85 -16.01 -11.37 15.04
N THR A 86 -14.75 -11.76 14.89
CA THR A 86 -13.64 -11.48 15.81
C THR A 86 -12.60 -10.57 15.15
N GLY A 87 -11.77 -9.89 15.94
CA GLY A 87 -10.68 -9.04 15.44
C GLY A 87 -10.82 -7.56 15.79
N SER A 88 -11.89 -7.17 16.49
CA SER A 88 -12.03 -5.81 17.04
C SER A 88 -10.92 -5.49 18.04
N GLY A 89 -10.48 -4.24 18.09
CA GLY A 89 -9.43 -3.80 19.00
C GLY A 89 -8.80 -2.48 18.58
N ALA A 90 -7.98 -1.93 19.47
CA ALA A 90 -7.08 -0.84 19.13
C ALA A 90 -5.77 -1.42 18.58
N TYR A 91 -5.34 -0.93 17.44
CA TYR A 91 -4.15 -1.41 16.73
C TYR A 91 -3.29 -0.22 16.33
N ASN A 92 -1.98 -0.44 16.22
CA ASN A 92 -1.09 0.56 15.63
C ASN A 92 -1.35 0.66 14.12
N GLU A 93 -1.03 1.81 13.55
CA GLU A 93 -0.96 1.95 12.10
C GLU A 93 -0.07 0.84 11.51
N ASN A 94 -0.51 0.26 10.40
CA ASN A 94 0.14 -0.83 9.68
C ASN A 94 0.16 -2.19 10.39
N ASP A 95 -0.47 -2.34 11.56
CA ASP A 95 -0.73 -3.67 12.14
C ASP A 95 -1.60 -4.52 11.20
N ILE A 96 -1.42 -5.84 11.29
CA ILE A 96 -2.21 -6.81 10.54
C ILE A 96 -3.36 -7.30 11.42
N VAL A 97 -4.59 -7.11 10.95
CA VAL A 97 -5.79 -7.65 11.59
C VAL A 97 -6.24 -8.89 10.84
N THR A 98 -6.60 -9.93 11.59
CA THR A 98 -7.29 -11.11 11.08
C THR A 98 -8.72 -11.10 11.60
N ALA A 99 -9.66 -10.73 10.73
CA ALA A 99 -11.08 -10.87 11.00
C ALA A 99 -11.55 -12.29 10.68
N VAL A 100 -12.32 -12.89 11.59
CA VAL A 100 -12.92 -14.22 11.39
C VAL A 100 -14.42 -14.10 11.62
N ALA A 101 -15.21 -14.56 10.65
CA ALA A 101 -16.65 -14.54 10.73
C ALA A 101 -17.10 -15.48 11.85
N LYS A 102 -18.11 -15.09 12.63
CA LYS A 102 -18.72 -15.99 13.61
C LYS A 102 -19.43 -17.15 12.89
N GLU A 103 -19.69 -18.21 13.65
CA GLU A 103 -20.54 -19.29 13.15
C GLU A 103 -21.91 -18.73 12.73
N ALA A 104 -22.40 -19.20 11.58
CA ALA A 104 -23.69 -18.77 11.06
C ALA A 104 -24.83 -19.37 11.91
N GLU A 105 -25.90 -18.60 12.11
CA GLU A 105 -27.14 -19.13 12.69
C GLU A 105 -27.72 -20.27 11.85
N THR A 106 -28.53 -21.13 12.47
CA THR A 106 -29.21 -22.22 11.76
C THR A 106 -30.02 -21.66 10.58
N GLY A 107 -29.83 -22.24 9.40
CA GLY A 107 -30.49 -21.81 8.17
C GLY A 107 -29.71 -20.76 7.38
N LYS A 108 -28.66 -20.15 7.94
CA LYS A 108 -27.82 -19.15 7.26
C LYS A 108 -26.42 -19.67 6.94
N LYS A 109 -25.73 -18.93 6.07
CA LYS A 109 -24.31 -19.09 5.76
C LYS A 109 -23.62 -17.74 5.59
N PHE A 110 -22.31 -17.71 5.81
CA PHE A 110 -21.51 -16.53 5.52
C PHE A 110 -21.58 -16.18 4.03
N SER A 111 -21.71 -14.89 3.74
CA SER A 111 -21.74 -14.34 2.39
C SER A 111 -20.43 -13.62 2.07
N HIS A 112 -20.13 -12.55 2.80
CA HIS A 112 -18.94 -11.72 2.59
C HIS A 112 -18.69 -10.78 3.77
N TRP A 113 -17.53 -10.15 3.75
CA TRP A 113 -17.19 -8.98 4.53
C TRP A 113 -17.48 -7.72 3.73
N GLU A 114 -18.07 -6.72 4.36
CA GLU A 114 -18.25 -5.38 3.79
C GLU A 114 -17.79 -4.29 4.78
N ASP A 115 -17.39 -3.13 4.24
CA ASP A 115 -17.17 -1.93 5.04
C ASP A 115 -18.49 -1.16 5.30
N SER A 116 -18.42 -0.08 6.07
CA SER A 116 -19.58 0.78 6.37
C SER A 116 -20.18 1.51 5.16
N LYS A 117 -19.49 1.50 4.00
CA LYS A 117 -19.97 2.07 2.74
C LYS A 117 -20.61 1.01 1.84
N GLY A 118 -20.64 -0.26 2.27
CA GLY A 118 -21.14 -1.38 1.49
C GLY A 118 -20.13 -1.91 0.46
N ASN A 119 -18.86 -1.50 0.54
CA ASN A 119 -17.83 -2.08 -0.34
C ASN A 119 -17.50 -3.49 0.14
N ILE A 120 -17.59 -4.45 -0.77
CA ILE A 120 -17.19 -5.82 -0.50
C ILE A 120 -15.67 -5.87 -0.31
N LEU A 121 -15.24 -6.46 0.80
CA LEU A 121 -13.83 -6.59 1.17
C LEU A 121 -13.29 -8.00 0.90
N SER A 122 -14.09 -9.04 1.16
CA SER A 122 -13.67 -10.44 1.01
C SER A 122 -14.86 -11.40 1.05
N TYR A 123 -14.84 -12.42 0.20
CA TYR A 123 -15.76 -13.57 0.27
C TYR A 123 -15.22 -14.74 1.09
N ASN A 124 -14.04 -14.60 1.70
CA ASN A 124 -13.48 -15.60 2.60
C ASN A 124 -13.84 -15.25 4.05
N GLU A 125 -14.31 -16.23 4.84
CA GLU A 125 -14.66 -16.08 6.26
C GLU A 125 -13.51 -15.49 7.08
N LYS A 126 -12.27 -15.87 6.76
CA LYS A 126 -11.05 -15.25 7.27
C LYS A 126 -10.60 -14.13 6.34
N TYR A 127 -10.66 -12.89 6.81
CA TYR A 127 -10.18 -11.72 6.10
C TYR A 127 -8.98 -11.10 6.83
N VAL A 128 -7.90 -10.86 6.08
CA VAL A 128 -6.66 -10.29 6.62
C VAL A 128 -6.43 -8.95 5.94
N PHE A 129 -6.23 -7.89 6.72
CA PHE A 129 -5.99 -6.55 6.21
C PHE A 129 -5.03 -5.76 7.11
N TYR A 130 -4.54 -4.63 6.61
CA TYR A 130 -3.67 -3.73 7.33
C TYR A 130 -4.44 -2.53 7.85
N VAL A 131 -4.13 -2.08 9.05
CA VAL A 131 -4.76 -0.93 9.68
C VAL A 131 -4.19 0.37 9.10
N SER A 132 -5.05 1.24 8.58
CA SER A 132 -4.69 2.58 8.07
C SER A 132 -5.61 3.69 8.60
N GLU A 133 -6.80 3.34 9.07
CA GLU A 133 -7.76 4.26 9.65
C GLU A 133 -8.74 3.53 10.58
N ASN A 134 -9.53 4.29 11.35
CA ASN A 134 -10.65 3.75 12.10
C ASN A 134 -11.63 3.08 11.12
N THR A 135 -11.88 1.79 11.30
CA THR A 135 -12.66 1.00 10.34
C THR A 135 -13.68 0.15 11.07
N SER A 136 -14.90 0.09 10.52
CA SER A 136 -15.92 -0.88 10.89
C SER A 136 -16.20 -1.81 9.71
N ILE A 137 -16.10 -3.11 9.92
CA ILE A 137 -16.45 -4.13 8.94
C ILE A 137 -17.52 -5.07 9.48
N THR A 138 -18.37 -5.59 8.61
CA THR A 138 -19.48 -6.48 8.98
C THR A 138 -19.36 -7.80 8.24
N ALA A 139 -19.46 -8.92 8.96
CA ALA A 139 -19.73 -10.22 8.35
C ALA A 139 -21.23 -10.30 8.01
N VAL A 140 -21.51 -10.43 6.72
CA VAL A 140 -22.86 -10.54 6.17
C VAL A 140 -23.22 -12.00 5.99
N TYR A 141 -24.43 -12.37 6.40
CA TYR A 141 -24.97 -13.73 6.31
C TYR A 141 -26.24 -13.73 5.48
N VAL A 142 -26.42 -14.79 4.70
CA VAL A 142 -27.61 -15.01 3.86
C VAL A 142 -28.21 -16.38 4.13
N GLU A 143 -29.46 -16.58 3.75
CA GLU A 143 -30.10 -17.90 3.80
C GLU A 143 -29.26 -18.95 3.04
N THR A 144 -29.25 -20.19 3.54
CA THR A 144 -28.40 -21.27 3.01
C THR A 144 -28.67 -21.54 1.53
N GLY A 145 -29.93 -21.42 1.10
CA GLY A 145 -30.34 -21.59 -0.29
C GLY A 145 -29.97 -20.43 -1.22
N THR A 146 -29.59 -19.27 -0.68
CA THR A 146 -29.22 -18.10 -1.48
C THR A 146 -27.89 -18.33 -2.18
N LYS A 147 -27.85 -18.10 -3.49
CA LYS A 147 -26.60 -18.18 -4.26
C LYS A 147 -25.70 -17.00 -3.91
N VAL A 148 -24.45 -17.29 -3.54
CA VAL A 148 -23.40 -16.29 -3.31
C VAL A 148 -22.42 -16.36 -4.48
N ASP A 149 -22.45 -15.36 -5.36
CA ASP A 149 -21.54 -15.27 -6.50
C ASP A 149 -20.22 -14.63 -6.06
N ALA A 150 -19.40 -15.42 -5.34
CA ALA A 150 -18.12 -14.98 -4.80
C ALA A 150 -17.15 -14.55 -5.92
N LYS A 151 -16.62 -13.34 -5.80
CA LYS A 151 -15.73 -12.71 -6.80
C LYS A 151 -14.53 -12.06 -6.13
N GLY A 152 -13.50 -11.78 -6.91
CA GLY A 152 -12.39 -10.94 -6.45
C GLY A 152 -12.89 -9.53 -6.11
N ALA A 153 -12.38 -8.97 -5.02
CA ALA A 153 -12.67 -7.61 -4.57
C ALA A 153 -11.38 -6.78 -4.56
N THR A 154 -11.47 -5.49 -4.86
CA THR A 154 -10.29 -4.59 -4.88
C THR A 154 -10.70 -3.15 -4.58
N ASN A 155 -10.03 -2.51 -3.62
CA ASN A 155 -10.33 -1.15 -3.16
C ASN A 155 -9.06 -0.36 -2.88
N ILE A 156 -9.11 0.97 -3.02
CA ILE A 156 -8.08 1.85 -2.45
C ILE A 156 -8.42 2.05 -0.97
N VAL A 157 -7.48 1.70 -0.09
CA VAL A 157 -7.63 1.67 1.37
C VAL A 157 -6.69 2.64 2.09
N GLY A 158 -5.92 3.42 1.33
CA GLY A 158 -5.00 4.40 1.90
C GLY A 158 -4.49 5.39 0.86
N LEU A 159 -4.43 6.65 1.28
CA LEU A 159 -3.91 7.78 0.53
C LEU A 159 -2.92 8.51 1.44
N ASN A 160 -1.69 8.68 0.97
CA ASN A 160 -0.65 9.38 1.73
C ASN A 160 0.05 10.38 0.83
N GLN A 161 0.53 11.48 1.41
CA GLN A 161 1.38 12.44 0.70
C GLN A 161 2.55 12.87 1.59
N THR A 162 3.68 13.20 0.97
CA THR A 162 4.81 13.79 1.71
C THR A 162 4.46 15.20 2.15
N VAL A 163 4.78 15.55 3.39
CA VAL A 163 4.74 16.94 3.87
C VAL A 163 5.75 17.75 3.04
N VAL A 164 5.33 18.92 2.56
CA VAL A 164 6.10 19.80 1.66
C VAL A 164 7.53 19.99 2.20
N SER A 165 8.53 19.46 1.49
CA SER A 165 9.88 20.03 1.58
C SER A 165 9.78 21.41 0.95
N LYS A 166 9.94 22.45 1.77
CA LYS A 166 9.62 23.85 1.45
C LYS A 166 10.31 24.44 0.21
N ASP A 167 11.20 23.72 -0.47
CA ASP A 167 12.15 24.33 -1.39
C ASP A 167 11.96 24.02 -2.89
N GLU A 168 11.03 23.16 -3.33
CA GLU A 168 10.91 22.88 -4.79
C GLU A 168 9.50 22.72 -5.38
N GLY A 169 8.42 22.73 -4.57
CA GLY A 169 7.07 22.45 -5.08
C GLY A 169 6.92 21.05 -5.68
N LYS A 170 7.75 20.10 -5.24
CA LYS A 170 7.72 18.67 -5.61
C LYS A 170 7.41 17.85 -4.35
N GLY A 171 6.81 16.68 -4.55
CA GLY A 171 6.58 15.73 -3.48
C GLY A 171 6.14 14.38 -4.02
N LYS A 172 5.52 13.58 -3.16
CA LYS A 172 5.06 12.23 -3.49
C LYS A 172 3.63 12.01 -3.04
N LEU A 173 2.82 11.42 -3.91
CA LEU A 173 1.55 10.80 -3.56
C LEU A 173 1.74 9.29 -3.48
N SER A 174 1.19 8.64 -2.47
CA SER A 174 1.16 7.20 -2.33
C SER A 174 -0.26 6.69 -2.18
N PHE A 175 -0.59 5.68 -2.97
CA PHE A 175 -1.90 5.01 -3.00
C PHE A 175 -1.72 3.56 -2.57
N VAL A 176 -2.59 3.09 -1.69
CA VAL A 176 -2.56 1.72 -1.17
C VAL A 176 -3.82 1.00 -1.59
N SER A 177 -3.69 -0.04 -2.42
CA SER A 177 -4.80 -0.92 -2.78
C SER A 177 -4.78 -2.19 -1.94
N MET A 178 -5.97 -2.70 -1.60
CA MET A 178 -6.16 -4.02 -1.02
C MET A 178 -7.04 -4.85 -1.94
N SER A 179 -6.56 -6.02 -2.35
CA SER A 179 -7.30 -6.96 -3.20
C SER A 179 -7.45 -8.31 -2.52
N THR A 180 -8.60 -8.94 -2.71
CA THR A 180 -8.89 -10.30 -2.24
C THR A 180 -9.49 -11.15 -3.34
N VAL A 181 -9.28 -12.45 -3.28
CA VAL A 181 -9.95 -13.43 -4.16
C VAL A 181 -10.53 -14.58 -3.34
N PRO A 182 -11.65 -15.18 -3.78
CA PRO A 182 -12.21 -16.35 -3.12
C PRO A 182 -11.19 -17.50 -3.04
N ASN A 183 -11.38 -18.39 -2.05
CA ASN A 183 -10.61 -19.61 -1.95
C ASN A 183 -10.63 -20.39 -3.27
N GLY A 184 -9.47 -20.94 -3.65
CA GLY A 184 -9.28 -21.62 -4.94
C GLY A 184 -8.92 -20.72 -6.13
N CYS A 185 -9.21 -19.41 -6.08
CA CYS A 185 -8.83 -18.47 -7.14
C CYS A 185 -7.34 -18.08 -7.05
N LYS A 186 -6.75 -17.61 -8.16
CA LYS A 186 -5.35 -17.14 -8.22
C LYS A 186 -5.28 -15.67 -8.62
N ILE A 187 -4.48 -14.87 -7.91
CA ILE A 187 -4.19 -13.48 -8.29
C ILE A 187 -3.12 -13.46 -9.38
N ASN A 188 -3.51 -13.10 -10.60
CA ASN A 188 -2.59 -12.89 -11.71
C ASN A 188 -1.90 -11.52 -11.58
N LYS A 189 -2.65 -10.49 -11.18
CA LYS A 189 -2.12 -9.15 -10.96
C LYS A 189 -3.03 -8.37 -10.01
N ALA A 190 -2.49 -7.87 -8.91
CA ALA A 190 -3.18 -6.96 -7.99
C ALA A 190 -2.36 -5.68 -7.84
N GLY A 191 -3.03 -4.53 -7.94
CA GLY A 191 -2.42 -3.23 -7.83
C GLY A 191 -3.37 -2.12 -8.20
N ILE A 192 -2.90 -1.22 -9.07
CA ILE A 192 -3.49 0.10 -9.27
C ILE A 192 -3.40 0.51 -10.74
N ILE A 193 -4.43 1.19 -11.23
CA ILE A 193 -4.39 1.98 -12.46
C ILE A 193 -4.51 3.46 -12.13
N ALA A 194 -3.78 4.32 -12.86
CA ALA A 194 -3.72 5.74 -12.57
C ALA A 194 -3.67 6.60 -13.83
N THR A 195 -4.28 7.79 -13.76
CA THR A 195 -4.23 8.83 -14.79
C THR A 195 -4.26 10.21 -14.14
N ASN A 196 -3.66 11.20 -14.79
CA ASN A 196 -3.83 12.62 -14.45
C ASN A 196 -4.74 13.36 -15.46
N ASN A 197 -5.35 12.63 -16.41
CA ASN A 197 -6.35 13.18 -17.32
C ASN A 197 -7.74 13.11 -16.67
N PHE A 198 -8.32 14.28 -16.38
CA PHE A 198 -9.64 14.43 -15.76
C PHE A 198 -10.78 13.83 -16.60
N GLU A 199 -10.77 14.03 -17.92
CA GLU A 199 -11.82 13.52 -18.80
C GLU A 199 -11.84 11.99 -18.82
N LEU A 200 -10.65 11.38 -18.94
CA LEU A 200 -10.52 9.92 -18.87
C LEU A 200 -10.99 9.40 -17.52
N ALA A 201 -10.56 10.03 -16.41
CA ALA A 201 -10.88 9.60 -15.06
C ALA A 201 -12.38 9.58 -14.77
N ASN A 202 -13.14 10.51 -15.36
CA ASN A 202 -14.59 10.62 -15.20
C ASN A 202 -15.38 9.92 -16.32
N SER A 203 -14.70 9.12 -17.15
CA SER A 203 -15.32 8.30 -18.19
C SER A 203 -15.47 6.85 -17.75
N ASN A 204 -16.37 6.11 -18.41
CA ASN A 204 -16.47 4.65 -18.25
C ASN A 204 -15.27 3.89 -18.86
N GLU A 205 -14.32 4.59 -19.47
CA GLU A 205 -13.19 3.99 -20.16
C GLU A 205 -11.91 3.97 -19.31
N PHE A 206 -11.94 4.47 -18.07
CA PHE A 206 -10.81 4.42 -17.14
C PHE A 206 -10.52 2.98 -16.69
N THR A 207 -9.77 2.28 -17.54
CA THR A 207 -9.40 0.88 -17.48
C THR A 207 -7.89 0.72 -17.67
N ASP A 208 -7.37 -0.49 -17.48
CA ASP A 208 -5.95 -0.79 -17.66
C ASP A 208 -5.43 -0.52 -19.10
N LYS A 209 -6.31 -0.55 -20.10
CA LYS A 209 -5.95 -0.28 -21.50
C LYS A 209 -5.68 1.19 -21.80
N LYS A 210 -6.28 2.11 -21.03
CA LYS A 210 -6.22 3.57 -21.28
C LYS A 210 -5.51 4.34 -20.17
N ALA A 211 -5.34 3.74 -19.00
CA ALA A 211 -4.65 4.37 -17.88
C ALA A 211 -3.20 4.73 -18.25
N THR A 212 -2.75 5.90 -17.81
CA THR A 212 -1.35 6.34 -17.95
C THR A 212 -0.39 5.36 -17.28
N PHE A 213 -0.80 4.81 -16.14
CA PHE A 213 -0.04 3.80 -15.42
C PHE A 213 -0.92 2.60 -15.08
N VAL A 214 -0.35 1.41 -15.30
CA VAL A 214 -0.83 0.14 -14.75
C VAL A 214 0.29 -0.45 -13.93
N ARG A 215 0.06 -0.65 -12.64
CA ARG A 215 1.05 -1.10 -11.66
C ARG A 215 0.45 -2.21 -10.82
N GLY A 216 1.26 -3.19 -10.43
CA GLY A 216 0.78 -4.31 -9.63
C GLY A 216 1.73 -5.50 -9.68
N MET A 217 1.38 -6.54 -8.93
CA MET A 217 2.15 -7.77 -8.79
C MET A 217 1.24 -9.01 -8.80
N SER A 218 1.78 -10.15 -9.22
CA SER A 218 1.13 -11.45 -9.00
C SER A 218 1.32 -11.91 -7.56
N SER A 219 0.46 -12.82 -7.09
CA SER A 219 0.60 -13.41 -5.76
C SER A 219 -0.15 -14.74 -5.66
N ASP A 220 0.42 -15.68 -4.90
CA ASP A 220 -0.26 -16.93 -4.55
C ASP A 220 -1.17 -16.79 -3.31
N LYS A 221 -1.08 -15.65 -2.61
CA LYS A 221 -1.96 -15.33 -1.47
C LYS A 221 -3.37 -14.98 -1.95
N LYS A 222 -4.36 -15.10 -1.05
CA LYS A 222 -5.76 -14.73 -1.29
C LYS A 222 -6.08 -13.27 -0.96
N ALA A 223 -5.15 -12.58 -0.33
CA ALA A 223 -5.23 -11.18 0.02
C ALA A 223 -3.87 -10.52 -0.27
N VAL A 224 -3.88 -9.39 -0.97
CA VAL A 224 -2.68 -8.65 -1.38
C VAL A 224 -2.89 -7.17 -1.16
N ARG A 225 -1.98 -6.58 -0.40
CA ARG A 225 -1.78 -5.14 -0.36
C ARG A 225 -0.74 -4.75 -1.39
N TYR A 226 -1.00 -3.68 -2.13
CA TYR A 226 -0.04 -3.09 -3.06
C TYR A 226 0.01 -1.57 -2.85
N THR A 227 1.23 -1.03 -2.77
CA THR A 227 1.46 0.41 -2.62
C THR A 227 2.15 0.94 -3.88
N TRP A 228 1.61 2.02 -4.43
CA TRP A 228 2.26 2.76 -5.52
C TRP A 228 2.52 4.20 -5.09
N THR A 229 3.76 4.65 -5.25
CA THR A 229 4.18 6.02 -4.97
C THR A 229 4.57 6.73 -6.26
N LYS A 230 4.06 7.94 -6.45
CA LYS A 230 4.30 8.79 -7.62
C LYS A 230 4.92 10.11 -7.16
N ASN A 231 6.06 10.47 -7.76
CA ASN A 231 6.59 11.83 -7.65
C ASN A 231 5.66 12.80 -8.39
N VAL A 232 5.32 13.92 -7.76
CA VAL A 232 4.34 14.91 -8.23
C VAL A 232 4.86 16.32 -7.99
N LYS A 233 4.25 17.30 -8.66
CA LYS A 233 4.44 18.73 -8.40
C LYS A 233 3.20 19.33 -7.74
N SER A 234 3.36 20.43 -7.02
CA SER A 234 2.25 21.19 -6.43
C SER A 234 1.23 21.55 -7.52
N GLY A 235 -0.03 21.32 -7.23
CA GLY A 235 -1.15 21.49 -8.16
C GLY A 235 -1.49 20.26 -9.02
N GLU A 236 -0.65 19.22 -9.06
CA GLU A 236 -0.99 17.99 -9.77
C GLU A 236 -2.09 17.20 -9.04
N THR A 237 -3.08 16.73 -9.81
CA THR A 237 -4.11 15.78 -9.34
C THR A 237 -3.95 14.45 -10.04
N TRP A 238 -3.98 13.37 -9.24
CA TRP A 238 -3.95 12.00 -9.73
C TRP A 238 -5.25 11.28 -9.40
N TYR A 239 -5.83 10.61 -10.40
CA TYR A 239 -7.02 9.78 -10.33
C TYR A 239 -6.61 8.32 -10.41
N VAL A 240 -7.12 7.52 -9.48
CA VAL A 240 -6.59 6.20 -9.19
C VAL A 240 -7.71 5.22 -8.90
N ARG A 241 -7.62 4.01 -9.47
CA ARG A 241 -8.50 2.88 -9.13
C ARG A 241 -7.65 1.71 -8.68
N ALA A 242 -8.15 0.94 -7.71
CA ALA A 242 -7.61 -0.38 -7.45
C ALA A 242 -7.90 -1.30 -8.65
N TYR A 243 -6.96 -2.20 -8.96
CA TYR A 243 -6.98 -3.03 -10.15
C TYR A 243 -6.61 -4.47 -9.80
N LEU A 244 -7.47 -5.40 -10.19
CA LEU A 244 -7.29 -6.82 -9.94
C LEU A 244 -7.58 -7.63 -11.20
N VAL A 245 -6.64 -8.49 -11.55
CA VAL A 245 -6.81 -9.58 -12.51
C VAL A 245 -6.61 -10.89 -11.77
N TYR A 246 -7.60 -11.77 -11.83
CA TYR A 246 -7.56 -13.08 -11.16
C TYR A 246 -8.16 -14.18 -12.02
N THR A 247 -7.70 -15.41 -11.80
CA THR A 247 -8.22 -16.61 -12.44
C THR A 247 -9.10 -17.34 -11.44
N ASP A 248 -10.34 -17.65 -11.83
CA ASP A 248 -11.27 -18.41 -11.00
C ASP A 248 -10.98 -19.92 -11.03
N LEU A 249 -11.75 -20.69 -10.25
CA LEU A 249 -11.65 -22.15 -10.16
C LEU A 249 -11.91 -22.87 -11.49
N ASN A 250 -12.64 -22.25 -12.41
CA ASN A 250 -12.94 -22.80 -13.73
C ASN A 250 -11.89 -22.41 -14.78
N GLY A 251 -10.85 -21.67 -14.38
CA GLY A 251 -9.81 -21.17 -15.29
C GLY A 251 -10.19 -19.88 -16.02
N ASN A 252 -11.33 -19.25 -15.72
CA ASN A 252 -11.70 -17.99 -16.36
C ASN A 252 -10.92 -16.83 -15.74
N VAL A 253 -10.46 -15.91 -16.59
CA VAL A 253 -9.77 -14.69 -16.16
C VAL A 253 -10.76 -13.55 -16.02
N HIS A 254 -10.75 -12.93 -14.84
CA HIS A 254 -11.60 -11.80 -14.48
C HIS A 254 -10.75 -10.55 -14.29
N THR A 255 -11.28 -9.40 -14.70
CA THR A 255 -10.70 -8.10 -14.41
C THR A 255 -11.69 -7.27 -13.61
N VAL A 256 -11.23 -6.71 -12.48
CA VAL A 256 -12.03 -5.93 -11.55
C VAL A 256 -11.33 -4.59 -11.31
N TYR A 257 -12.12 -3.53 -11.30
CA TYR A 257 -11.68 -2.19 -10.99
C TYR A 257 -12.47 -1.68 -9.78
N GLY A 258 -11.76 -1.23 -8.75
CA GLY A 258 -12.38 -0.57 -7.60
C GLY A 258 -12.90 0.82 -7.96
N ASP A 259 -13.50 1.48 -6.98
CA ASP A 259 -13.92 2.86 -7.13
C ASP A 259 -12.73 3.80 -7.38
N MET A 260 -13.00 4.88 -8.09
CA MET A 260 -12.01 5.91 -8.36
C MET A 260 -11.88 6.83 -7.15
N VAL A 261 -10.63 7.04 -6.74
CA VAL A 261 -10.24 8.08 -5.79
C VAL A 261 -9.37 9.11 -6.50
N SER A 262 -9.36 10.34 -6.00
CA SER A 262 -8.49 11.40 -6.50
C SER A 262 -7.71 12.04 -5.37
N GLN A 263 -6.46 12.38 -5.61
CA GLN A 263 -5.64 13.14 -4.67
C GLN A 263 -4.92 14.26 -5.42
N LYS A 264 -5.13 15.50 -4.95
CA LYS A 264 -4.35 16.67 -5.37
C LYS A 264 -3.16 16.82 -4.42
N TYR A 265 -1.99 17.12 -4.98
CA TYR A 265 -0.83 17.51 -4.19
C TYR A 265 -0.83 19.04 -4.05
N GLU A 266 -0.81 19.51 -2.80
CA GLU A 266 -0.74 20.95 -2.47
C GLU A 266 0.65 21.33 -1.99
#